data_AF-A0A0M8SX37-F1
#
_entry.id   AF-A0A0M8SX37-F1
#
_cell.length_a   1.000
_cell.length_b   1.000
_cell.length_c   1.000
_cell.angle_alpha   90.00
_cell.angle_beta   90.00
_cell.angle_gamma   90.00
#
_symmetry.space_group_name_H-M   'P 1'
#
loop_
_entity.id
_entity.type
_entity.pdbx_description
1 polymer ?
#
loop_
_entity_poly.entity_id
_entity_poly.type
_entity_poly.pdbx_seq_one_letter_code
_entity_poly.pdbx_strand_id
1 'polypeptide(L)' 'MPVPVLLAGRSVQLEPLAPHHTEALAMAGAEDRTTYAFTPVPHGLQASHEYIDRALADQ' A
#
# COMPACT_ATOMS: atom_id res chain seq x y z
N MET A 1 3.84 20.10 3.34
CA MET A 1 3.92 18.80 2.66
C MET A 1 5.39 18.51 2.37
N PRO A 2 5.93 17.36 2.80
CA PRO A 2 7.25 16.91 2.35
C PRO A 2 7.23 16.69 0.83
N VAL A 3 8.38 16.85 0.18
CA VAL A 3 8.52 16.56 -1.26
C VAL A 3 8.47 15.04 -1.46
N PRO A 4 7.66 14.51 -2.39
CA PRO A 4 7.66 13.07 -2.69
C PRO A 4 9.04 12.63 -3.18
N VAL A 5 9.56 11.54 -2.62
CA VAL A 5 10.88 11.01 -2.96
C VAL A 5 10.80 9.56 -3.41
N LEU A 6 11.65 9.20 -4.36
CA LEU A 6 11.93 7.82 -4.76
C LEU A 6 13.19 7.36 -4.06
N LEU A 7 13.13 6.18 -3.43
CA LEU A 7 14.27 5.57 -2.75
C LEU A 7 14.66 4.30 -3.50
N ALA A 8 15.86 4.27 -4.09
CA ALA A 8 16.36 3.12 -4.83
C ALA A 8 17.46 2.38 -4.05
N GLY A 9 17.26 1.09 -3.86
CA GLY A 9 18.26 0.16 -3.32
C GLY A 9 18.73 -0.84 -4.38
N ARG A 10 19.55 -1.81 -3.97
CA ARG A 10 20.08 -2.84 -4.89
C ARG A 10 18.99 -3.76 -5.47
N SER A 11 17.93 -4.02 -4.72
CA SER A 11 16.91 -5.03 -5.04
C SER A 11 15.48 -4.51 -4.96
N VAL A 12 15.29 -3.29 -4.44
CA VAL A 12 13.96 -2.72 -4.16
C VAL A 12 14.01 -1.23 -4.48
N GLN A 13 12.90 -0.73 -5.04
CA GLN A 13 12.61 0.69 -5.17
C GLN A 13 11.36 1.00 -4.35
N LEU A 14 11.37 2.11 -3.63
CA LEU A 14 10.20 2.67 -2.96
C LEU A 14 9.83 3.96 -3.67
N GLU A 15 8.54 4.12 -3.93
CA GLU A 15 7.97 5.30 -4.56
C GLU A 15 6.71 5.77 -3.82
N PRO A 16 6.28 7.02 -4.03
CA PRO A 16 5.04 7.51 -3.43
C PRO A 16 3.85 6.62 -3.79
N LEU A 17 3.01 6.35 -2.79
CA LEU A 17 1.77 5.61 -2.99
C LEU A 17 0.87 6.37 -3.98
N ALA A 18 0.14 5.63 -4.82
CA ALA A 18 -0.66 6.18 -5.90
C ALA A 18 -1.79 5.19 -6.28
N PRO A 19 -2.89 5.66 -6.90
CA PRO A 19 -4.05 4.81 -7.23
C PRO A 19 -3.74 3.58 -8.07
N HIS A 20 -2.71 3.62 -8.92
CA HIS A 20 -2.35 2.50 -9.77
C HIS A 20 -1.75 1.31 -9.01
N HIS A 21 -1.41 1.46 -7.72
CA HIS A 21 -0.92 0.37 -6.87
C HIS A 21 -2.02 -0.55 -6.33
N THR A 22 -3.30 -0.23 -6.58
CA THR A 22 -4.45 -0.93 -5.98
C THR A 22 -4.41 -2.44 -6.21
N GLU A 23 -4.24 -2.88 -7.46
CA GLU A 23 -4.27 -4.32 -7.79
C GLU A 23 -3.11 -5.08 -7.15
N ALA A 24 -1.90 -4.51 -7.19
CA ALA A 24 -0.72 -5.10 -6.57
C ALA A 24 -0.86 -5.22 -5.05
N LEU A 25 -1.43 -4.20 -4.39
CA LEU A 25 -1.72 -4.24 -2.96
C LEU A 25 -2.78 -5.30 -2.61
N ALA A 26 -3.84 -5.40 -3.41
CA ALA A 26 -4.88 -6.40 -3.20
C ALA A 26 -4.33 -7.83 -3.32
N MET A 27 -3.42 -8.07 -4.27
CA MET A 27 -2.75 -9.37 -4.42
C MET A 27 -1.81 -9.67 -3.23
N ALA A 28 -1.00 -8.70 -2.80
CA ALA A 28 -0.09 -8.88 -1.68
C ALA A 28 -0.83 -9.10 -0.35
N GLY A 29 -1.94 -8.39 -0.12
CA GLY A 29 -2.77 -8.51 1.07
C GLY A 29 -3.67 -9.76 1.11
N ALA A 30 -3.65 -10.61 0.08
CA ALA A 30 -4.45 -11.82 0.01
C ALA A 30 -3.81 -13.03 0.71
N GLU A 31 -2.60 -12.89 1.26
CA GLU A 31 -1.91 -13.94 2.02
C GLU A 31 -2.62 -14.26 3.36
N ASP A 32 -2.10 -15.26 4.10
CA ASP A 32 -2.70 -15.75 5.34
C ASP A 32 -2.80 -14.64 6.41
N ARG A 33 -4.04 -14.23 6.70
CA ARG A 33 -4.32 -13.10 7.59
C ARG A 33 -3.98 -13.36 9.06
N THR A 34 -3.74 -14.61 9.46
CA THR A 34 -3.26 -14.91 10.81
C THR A 34 -1.89 -14.29 11.08
N THR A 35 -1.13 -13.92 10.04
CA THR A 35 0.18 -13.26 10.17
C THR A 35 0.07 -11.76 10.43
N TYR A 36 -1.11 -11.15 10.29
CA TYR A 36 -1.32 -9.69 10.39
C TYR A 36 -2.07 -9.26 11.66
N ALA A 37 -1.98 -10.04 12.74
CA ALA A 37 -2.82 -9.92 13.93
C ALA A 37 -2.91 -8.51 14.56
N PHE A 38 -1.91 -7.66 14.35
CA PHE A 38 -1.83 -6.31 14.92
C PHE A 38 -1.90 -5.18 13.88
N THR A 39 -2.09 -5.51 12.60
CA THR A 39 -2.08 -4.51 11.53
C THR A 39 -3.26 -4.71 10.60
N PRO A 40 -4.13 -3.69 10.41
CA PRO A 40 -5.17 -3.77 9.42
C PRO A 40 -4.55 -3.77 8.01
N VAL A 41 -4.63 -4.91 7.32
CA VAL A 41 -4.22 -5.07 5.92
C VAL A 41 -5.47 -5.03 5.04
N PRO A 42 -5.51 -4.21 3.98
CA PRO A 42 -6.64 -4.17 3.07
C PRO A 42 -6.84 -5.53 2.40
N HIS A 43 -8.10 -5.96 2.28
CA HIS A 43 -8.46 -7.24 1.68
C HIS A 43 -9.31 -7.05 0.43
N GLY A 44 -8.75 -7.45 -0.71
CA GLY A 44 -9.39 -7.28 -2.01
C GLY A 44 -9.28 -5.85 -2.56
N LEU A 45 -9.82 -5.68 -3.77
CA LEU A 45 -9.64 -4.47 -4.57
C LEU A 45 -10.26 -3.22 -3.92
N GLN A 46 -11.50 -3.34 -3.44
CA GLN A 46 -12.22 -2.22 -2.83
C GLN A 46 -11.52 -1.69 -1.57
N ALA A 47 -11.12 -2.58 -0.67
CA ALA A 47 -10.41 -2.18 0.54
C ALA A 47 -9.03 -1.58 0.23
N SER A 48 -8.37 -2.04 -0.83
CA SER A 48 -7.08 -1.50 -1.28
C SER A 48 -7.22 -0.09 -1.87
N HIS A 49 -8.32 0.18 -2.59
CA HIS A 49 -8.66 1.53 -3.04
C HIS A 49 -8.89 2.46 -1.84
N GLU A 50 -9.74 2.06 -0.89
CA GLU A 50 -10.03 2.85 0.31
C GLU A 50 -8.79 3.12 1.16
N TYR A 51 -7.88 2.14 1.22
CA TYR A 51 -6.59 2.28 1.89
C TYR A 51 -5.72 3.36 1.23
N ILE A 52 -5.58 3.33 -0.10
CA ILE A 52 -4.81 4.35 -0.84
C ILE A 52 -5.44 5.72 -0.65
N ASP A 53 -6.76 5.85 -0.81
CA ASP A 53 -7.46 7.14 -0.68
C ASP A 53 -7.26 7.73 0.72
N ARG A 54 -7.35 6.89 1.78
CA ARG A 54 -7.07 7.33 3.14
C ARG A 54 -5.63 7.80 3.31
N ALA A 55 -4.67 7.01 2.85
CA ALA A 55 -3.26 7.32 2.99
C ALA A 55 -2.87 8.60 2.26
N LEU A 56 -3.49 8.89 1.11
CA LEU A 56 -3.27 10.13 0.35
C LEU A 56 -3.92 11.35 1.01
N ALA A 57 -5.03 11.18 1.71
CA ALA A 57 -5.68 12.26 2.45
C ALA A 57 -4.87 12.73 3.68
N ASP A 58 -4.03 11.86 4.22
CA ASP A 58 -3.22 12.11 5.43
C ASP A 58 -1.81 12.68 5.13
N GLN A 59 -1.47 12.94 3.86
CA GLN A 59 -0.16 13.47 3.42
C GLN A 59 0.02 14.97 3.67
#